data_AF-A0A6I0B8N3-F1
#
_entry.id   AF-A0A6I0B8N3-F1
#
_cell.length_a   1.000
_cell.length_b   1.000
_cell.length_c   1.000
_cell.angle_alpha   90.00
_cell.angle_beta   90.00
_cell.angle_gamma   90.00
#
_symmetry.space_group_name_H-M   'P 1'
#
loop_
_entity.id
_entity.type
_entity.pdbx_description
1 polymer ?
#
loop_
_entity_poly.entity_id
_entity_poly.type
_entity_poly.pdbx_seq_one_letter_code
_entity_poly.pdbx_strand_id
1 'polypeptide(L)'
;MKKIPKISEAELEVMKVLWSKSPQTANEVIQALEGQMDWNPKTVRTLINRLVQKQVVFSQQKIGRTYMYGPLISQDEYLQVETKSFIKRFYGAALKPLLVNFLQDEKLSSKEIDELKRILDDKSNQKEGS
;
A
#
# COMPACT_ATOMS: atom_id res chain seq x y z
N MET A 1 11.01 -11.26 -8.46
CA MET A 1 10.19 -10.21 -7.80
C MET A 1 10.56 -10.15 -6.33
N LYS A 2 10.90 -8.98 -5.77
CA LYS A 2 11.15 -8.84 -4.33
C LYS A 2 9.85 -9.17 -3.59
N LYS A 3 9.92 -10.11 -2.64
CA LYS A 3 8.78 -10.46 -1.79
C LYS A 3 8.61 -9.33 -0.77
N ILE A 4 7.60 -8.48 -0.96
CA ILE A 4 7.26 -7.44 0.02
C ILE A 4 6.80 -8.15 1.30
N PRO A 5 7.41 -7.88 2.46
CA PRO A 5 6.99 -8.48 3.71
C PRO A 5 5.62 -7.98 4.12
N LYS A 6 4.92 -8.76 4.95
CA LYS A 6 3.61 -8.37 5.45
C LYS A 6 3.72 -7.10 6.31
N ILE A 7 3.02 -6.06 5.91
CA ILE A 7 2.85 -4.81 6.67
C ILE A 7 1.54 -4.94 7.46
N SER A 8 1.57 -4.72 8.77
CA SER A 8 0.35 -4.72 9.59
C SER A 8 -0.45 -3.44 9.36
N GLU A 9 -1.72 -3.42 9.79
CA GLU A 9 -2.56 -2.22 9.67
C GLU A 9 -1.92 -1.02 10.37
N ALA A 10 -1.39 -1.19 11.59
CA ALA A 10 -0.70 -0.11 12.30
C ALA A 10 0.57 0.38 11.57
N GLU A 11 1.34 -0.53 10.96
CA GLU A 11 2.50 -0.17 10.17
C GLU A 11 2.11 0.51 8.85
N LEU A 12 0.96 0.15 8.27
CA LEU A 12 0.44 0.74 7.05
C LEU A 12 0.10 2.22 7.24
N GLU A 13 -0.43 2.62 8.40
CA GLU A 13 -0.68 4.03 8.70
C GLU A 13 0.61 4.86 8.71
N VAL A 14 1.69 4.30 9.25
CA VAL A 14 3.02 4.92 9.17
C VAL A 14 3.51 5.00 7.72
N MET A 15 3.29 3.95 6.93
CA MET A 15 3.66 3.95 5.50
C MET A 15 2.87 5.01 4.70
N LYS A 16 1.57 5.20 4.96
CA LYS A 16 0.75 6.24 4.32
C LYS A 16 1.33 7.64 4.53
N VAL A 17 1.78 7.93 5.76
CA VAL A 17 2.46 9.19 6.07
C VAL A 17 3.76 9.33 5.26
N LEU A 18 4.59 8.29 5.24
CA LEU A 18 5.87 8.29 4.51
C LEU A 18 5.70 8.32 2.98
N TRP A 19 4.64 7.74 2.43
CA TRP A 19 4.30 7.83 1.00
C TRP A 19 3.78 9.23 0.64
N SER A 20 3.01 9.85 1.53
CA SER A 20 2.52 11.22 1.32
C SER A 20 3.66 12.24 1.35
N LYS A 21 4.61 12.09 2.28
CA LYS A 21 5.77 12.98 2.38
C LYS A 21 6.99 12.20 2.85
N SER A 22 8.05 12.23 2.06
CA SER A 22 9.33 11.63 2.43
C SER A 22 10.52 12.42 1.88
N PRO A 23 11.70 12.30 2.51
CA PRO A 23 11.95 11.62 3.78
C PRO A 23 11.48 12.46 4.99
N GLN A 24 11.18 11.80 6.12
CA GLN A 24 10.75 12.45 7.38
C GLN A 24 11.48 11.89 8.60
N THR A 25 11.65 12.71 9.63
CA THR A 25 12.10 12.27 10.97
C THR A 25 11.00 11.53 11.71
N ALA A 26 11.37 10.73 12.73
CA ALA A 26 10.38 10.06 13.57
C ALA A 26 9.41 11.05 14.25
N ASN A 27 9.87 12.24 14.63
CA ASN A 27 9.02 13.25 15.27
C ASN A 27 8.01 13.86 14.29
N GLU A 28 8.39 14.09 13.02
CA GLU A 28 7.46 14.55 11.99
C GLU A 28 6.40 13.50 11.68
N VAL A 29 6.75 12.21 11.68
CA VAL A 29 5.78 11.12 11.53
C VAL A 29 4.84 11.04 12.73
N ILE A 30 5.35 11.19 13.96
CA ILE A 30 4.53 11.25 15.19
C ILE A 30 3.52 12.39 15.08
N GLN A 31 3.97 13.60 14.70
CA GLN A 31 3.11 14.76 14.56
C GLN A 31 2.05 14.59 13.46
N ALA A 32 2.39 13.93 12.36
CA ALA A 32 1.44 13.65 11.28
C ALA A 32 0.34 12.65 11.67
N LEU A 33 0.63 11.76 12.63
CA LEU A 33 -0.33 10.77 13.16
C LEU A 33 -1.09 11.28 14.39
N GLU A 34 -0.63 12.38 15.01
CA GLU A 34 -1.27 13.00 16.16
C GLU A 34 -2.68 13.50 15.77
N GLY A 35 -3.69 13.07 16.52
CA GLY A 35 -5.10 13.37 16.24
C GLY A 35 -5.77 12.45 15.21
N GLN A 36 -5.04 11.58 14.53
CA GLN A 36 -5.61 10.48 13.72
C GLN A 36 -5.60 9.15 14.47
N MET A 37 -4.58 8.94 15.31
CA MET A 37 -4.35 7.72 16.07
C MET A 37 -3.96 8.08 17.51
N ASP A 38 -4.49 7.35 18.50
CA ASP A 38 -4.16 7.53 19.92
C ASP A 38 -2.85 6.81 20.32
N TRP A 39 -1.83 6.87 19.46
CA TRP A 39 -0.55 6.21 19.71
C TRP A 39 0.43 7.15 20.39
N ASN A 40 1.00 6.67 21.50
CA ASN A 40 2.10 7.39 22.12
C ASN A 40 3.35 7.42 21.18
N PRO A 41 4.26 8.40 21.34
CA PRO A 41 5.47 8.52 20.53
C PRO A 41 6.36 7.27 20.50
N LYS A 42 6.36 6.46 21.57
CA LYS A 42 7.16 5.23 21.64
C LYS A 42 6.60 4.17 20.69
N THR A 43 5.28 4.03 20.61
CA THR A 43 4.59 3.13 19.68
C THR A 43 4.95 3.46 18.24
N VAL A 44 4.87 4.73 17.83
CA VAL A 44 5.21 5.15 16.46
C VAL A 44 6.67 4.82 16.14
N ARG A 45 7.61 5.11 17.05
CA ARG A 45 9.03 4.74 16.87
C ARG A 45 9.23 3.22 16.76
N THR A 46 8.49 2.42 17.52
CA THR A 46 8.52 0.95 17.40
C THR A 46 8.02 0.51 16.03
N LEU A 47 6.95 1.10 15.50
CA LEU A 47 6.42 0.78 14.17
C LEU A 47 7.41 1.16 13.06
N ILE A 48 8.02 2.35 13.12
CA ILE A 48 9.08 2.77 12.19
C ILE A 48 10.25 1.77 12.23
N ASN A 49 10.72 1.38 13.41
CA ASN A 49 11.82 0.43 13.53
C ASN A 49 11.46 -0.95 12.96
N ARG A 50 10.23 -1.43 13.13
CA ARG A 50 9.76 -2.68 12.51
C ARG A 50 9.75 -2.59 10.99
N LEU A 51 9.30 -1.46 10.42
CA LEU A 51 9.34 -1.21 8.97
C LEU A 51 10.77 -1.18 8.42
N VAL A 52 11.72 -0.60 9.17
CA VAL A 52 13.14 -0.63 8.83
C VAL A 52 13.71 -2.05 8.89
N GLN A 53 13.39 -2.82 9.93
CA GLN A 53 13.80 -4.23 10.04
C GLN A 53 13.25 -5.09 8.91
N LYS A 54 12.03 -4.75 8.42
CA LYS A 54 11.40 -5.36 7.25
C LYS A 54 12.00 -4.91 5.92
N GLN A 55 12.95 -3.95 5.92
CA GLN A 55 13.57 -3.41 4.72
C GLN A 55 12.57 -2.78 3.73
N VAL A 56 11.45 -2.27 4.24
CA VAL A 56 10.46 -1.50 3.45
C VAL A 56 10.56 0.00 3.67
N VAL A 57 11.34 0.41 4.68
CA VAL A 57 11.69 1.80 4.97
C VAL A 57 13.20 1.88 5.20
N PHE A 58 13.86 2.88 4.62
CA PHE A 58 15.26 3.15 4.91
C PHE A 58 15.38 4.05 6.14
N SER A 59 16.56 4.03 6.77
CA SER A 59 16.93 4.98 7.82
C SER A 59 18.29 5.57 7.47
N GLN A 60 18.37 6.89 7.37
CA GLN A 60 19.60 7.62 7.07
C GLN A 60 19.86 8.68 8.14
N GLN A 61 21.08 8.71 8.68
CA GLN A 61 21.49 9.73 9.64
C GLN A 61 21.64 11.08 8.94
N LYS A 62 21.01 12.13 9.48
CA LYS A 62 21.10 13.50 8.95
C LYS A 62 22.18 14.31 9.68
N ILE A 63 21.94 14.61 10.96
CA ILE A 63 22.87 15.36 11.82
C ILE A 63 22.71 14.85 13.27
N GLY A 64 23.81 14.58 13.95
CA GLY A 64 23.82 14.13 15.34
C GLY A 64 23.03 12.82 15.51
N ARG A 65 22.08 12.79 16.46
CA ARG A 65 21.24 11.61 16.74
C ARG A 65 19.91 11.59 15.97
N THR A 66 19.77 12.43 14.94
CA THR A 66 18.54 12.54 14.15
C THR A 66 18.63 11.69 12.89
N TYR A 67 17.64 10.81 12.71
CA TYR A 67 17.49 9.95 11.55
C TYR A 67 16.28 10.38 10.70
N MET A 68 16.43 10.22 9.39
CA MET A 68 15.41 10.41 8.38
C MET A 68 14.97 9.04 7.86
N TYR A 69 13.67 8.88 7.68
CA TYR A 69 13.03 7.66 7.21
C TYR A 69 12.29 7.94 5.91
N GLY A 70 12.31 6.97 5.01
CA GLY A 70 11.56 7.05 3.76
C GLY A 70 11.27 5.67 3.18
N PRO A 71 10.25 5.57 2.31
CA PRO A 71 9.82 4.28 1.77
C PRO A 71 10.87 3.71 0.80
N LEU A 72 11.09 2.40 0.87
CA LEU A 72 11.89 1.63 -0.10
C LEU A 72 11.01 0.91 -1.14
N ILE A 73 9.69 0.96 -0.95
CA ILE A 73 8.67 0.40 -1.85
C ILE A 73 7.64 1.49 -2.14
N SER A 74 7.12 1.54 -3.36
CA SER A 74 6.04 2.47 -3.69
C SER A 74 4.69 2.00 -3.12
N GLN A 75 3.73 2.93 -3.00
CA GLN A 75 2.37 2.61 -2.59
C GLN A 75 1.70 1.65 -3.60
N ASP A 76 1.92 1.87 -4.89
CA ASP A 76 1.36 1.04 -5.96
C ASP A 76 1.93 -0.38 -5.93
N GLU A 77 3.24 -0.53 -5.72
CA GLU A 77 3.89 -1.83 -5.57
C GLU A 77 3.31 -2.61 -4.38
N TYR A 78 3.14 -1.94 -3.24
CA TYR A 78 2.52 -2.54 -2.06
C TYR A 78 1.08 -2.97 -2.35
N LEU A 79 0.28 -2.07 -2.92
CA LEU A 79 -1.13 -2.33 -3.21
C LEU A 79 -1.30 -3.51 -4.16
N GLN A 80 -0.52 -3.58 -5.24
CA GLN A 80 -0.57 -4.69 -6.18
C GLN A 80 -0.28 -6.05 -5.52
N VAL A 81 0.70 -6.09 -4.62
CA VAL A 81 1.05 -7.33 -3.89
C VAL A 81 -0.04 -7.69 -2.89
N GLU A 82 -0.56 -6.71 -2.14
CA GLU A 82 -1.61 -6.95 -1.14
C GLU A 82 -2.93 -7.38 -1.79
N THR A 83 -3.35 -6.75 -2.88
CA THR A 83 -4.55 -7.15 -3.64
C THR A 83 -4.45 -8.59 -4.15
N LYS A 84 -3.29 -8.98 -4.71
CA LYS A 84 -3.06 -10.37 -5.15
C LYS A 84 -3.12 -11.36 -3.98
N SER A 85 -2.53 -10.99 -2.84
CA SER A 85 -2.57 -11.80 -1.61
C SER A 85 -3.99 -11.95 -1.08
N PHE A 86 -4.76 -10.86 -1.04
CA PHE A 86 -6.16 -10.84 -0.65
C PHE A 86 -7.02 -11.75 -1.53
N ILE A 87 -6.95 -11.60 -2.86
CA ILE A 87 -7.69 -12.42 -3.82
C ILE A 87 -7.34 -13.90 -3.63
N LYS A 88 -6.05 -14.21 -3.47
CA LYS A 88 -5.61 -15.59 -3.23
C LYS A 88 -6.18 -16.16 -1.93
N ARG A 89 -6.22 -15.37 -0.85
CA ARG A 89 -6.68 -15.81 0.47
C ARG A 89 -8.18 -16.04 0.53
N PHE A 90 -8.98 -15.17 -0.07
CA PHE A 90 -10.45 -15.21 0.06
C PHE A 90 -11.16 -15.88 -1.11
N TYR A 91 -10.57 -15.84 -2.31
CA TYR A 91 -11.21 -16.34 -3.54
C TYR A 91 -10.40 -17.45 -4.20
N GLY A 92 -9.37 -17.99 -3.54
CA GLY A 92 -8.61 -19.14 -4.04
C GLY A 92 -7.94 -18.91 -5.41
N ALA A 93 -7.58 -17.66 -5.72
CA ALA A 93 -7.09 -17.18 -7.03
C ALA A 93 -8.16 -17.01 -8.13
N ALA A 94 -9.45 -17.20 -7.83
CA ALA A 94 -10.53 -16.92 -8.77
C ALA A 94 -10.90 -15.42 -8.72
N LEU A 95 -10.37 -14.64 -9.68
CA LEU A 95 -10.67 -13.21 -9.81
C LEU A 95 -12.12 -12.95 -10.30
N LYS A 96 -12.65 -13.85 -11.14
CA LYS A 96 -13.97 -13.68 -11.78
C LYS A 96 -15.13 -13.57 -10.76
N PRO A 97 -15.27 -14.45 -9.75
CA PRO A 97 -16.33 -14.33 -8.75
C PRO A 97 -16.27 -13.03 -7.93
N LEU A 98 -15.06 -12.55 -7.58
CA LEU A 98 -14.89 -11.26 -6.90
C LEU A 98 -15.44 -10.10 -7.75
N LEU A 99 -15.06 -10.06 -9.03
CA LEU A 99 -15.52 -9.02 -9.96
C LEU A 99 -17.04 -9.08 -10.15
N VAL A 100 -17.61 -10.28 -10.27
CA VAL A 100 -19.07 -10.44 -10.39
C VAL A 100 -19.80 -9.90 -9.17
N ASN A 101 -19.37 -10.26 -7.96
CA ASN A 101 -19.99 -9.77 -6.74
C ASN A 101 -19.86 -8.24 -6.61
N PHE A 102 -18.67 -7.70 -6.88
CA PHE A 102 -18.45 -6.26 -6.81
C PHE A 102 -19.33 -5.48 -7.80
N LEU A 103 -19.46 -5.96 -9.03
CA LEU A 103 -20.30 -5.35 -10.06
C LEU A 103 -21.81 -5.50 -9.81
N GLN A 104 -22.23 -6.48 -9.01
CA GLN A 104 -23.64 -6.67 -8.63
C GLN A 104 -24.07 -5.67 -7.55
N ASP A 105 -23.18 -5.33 -6.63
CA ASP A 105 -23.49 -4.43 -5.50
C ASP A 105 -23.21 -2.95 -5.81
N GLU A 106 -22.32 -2.64 -6.75
CA GLU A 106 -21.95 -1.27 -7.10
C GLU A 106 -22.85 -0.60 -8.14
N LYS A 107 -23.20 0.66 -7.90
CA LYS A 107 -23.91 1.50 -8.89
C LYS A 107 -22.90 2.18 -9.80
N LEU A 108 -22.52 1.49 -10.87
CA LEU A 108 -21.67 2.08 -11.90
C LEU A 108 -22.48 3.00 -12.83
N SER A 109 -21.92 4.17 -13.11
CA SER A 109 -22.38 5.04 -14.19
C SER A 109 -22.08 4.43 -15.55
N SER A 110 -22.80 4.87 -16.58
CA SER A 110 -22.54 4.43 -17.97
C SER A 110 -21.09 4.69 -18.39
N LYS A 111 -20.50 5.80 -17.92
CA LYS A 111 -19.11 6.16 -18.23
C LYS A 111 -18.10 5.18 -17.62
N GLU A 112 -18.31 4.78 -16.37
CA GLU A 112 -17.44 3.80 -15.69
C GLU A 112 -17.57 2.41 -16.33
N ILE A 113 -18.78 2.03 -16.77
CA ILE A 113 -19.01 0.78 -17.52
C ILE A 113 -18.22 0.79 -18.84
N ASP A 114 -18.27 1.89 -19.59
CA ASP A 114 -17.58 2.00 -20.88
C ASP A 114 -16.06 2.04 -20.72
N GLU A 115 -15.56 2.65 -19.65
CA GLU A 115 -14.14 2.60 -19.29
C GLU A 115 -13.69 1.18 -18.92
N LEU A 116 -14.51 0.45 -18.14
CA LEU A 116 -14.25 -0.95 -17.82
C LEU A 116 -14.19 -1.84 -19.07
N LYS A 117 -15.12 -1.64 -20.02
CA LYS A 117 -15.12 -2.37 -21.30
C LYS A 117 -13.83 -2.12 -22.08
N ARG A 118 -13.41 -0.86 -22.21
CA ARG A 118 -12.14 -0.52 -22.89
C ARG A 118 -10.95 -1.22 -22.26
N ILE A 119 -10.83 -1.22 -20.93
CA ILE A 119 -9.74 -1.91 -20.23
C ILE A 119 -9.75 -3.42 -20.50
N LEU A 120 -10.92 -4.05 -20.60
CA LEU A 120 -11.05 -5.47 -20.92
C LEU A 120 -10.67 -5.77 -22.37
N ASP A 121 -11.12 -4.95 -23.31
CA ASP A 121 -10.84 -5.08 -24.75
C ASP A 121 -9.35 -4.89 -25.06
N ASP A 122 -8.70 -3.91 -24.42
CA ASP A 122 -7.25 -3.69 -24.54
C ASP A 122 -6.47 -4.93 -24.05
N LYS A 123 -6.97 -5.59 -23.00
CA LYS A 123 -6.33 -6.77 -22.42
C LYS A 123 -6.56 -8.05 -23.23
N SER A 124 -7.67 -8.17 -23.97
CA SER A 124 -7.85 -9.28 -24.93
C SER A 124 -6.94 -9.11 -26.14
N ASN A 125 -6.80 -7.88 -26.66
CA ASN A 125 -5.96 -7.60 -27.82
C ASN A 125 -4.46 -7.82 -27.53
N GLN A 126 -4.01 -7.63 -26.28
CA GLN A 126 -2.65 -7.96 -25.87
C GLN A 126 -2.37 -9.47 -25.77
N LYS A 127 -3.39 -10.33 -25.71
CA LYS A 127 -3.22 -11.79 -25.67
C LYS A 127 -3.16 -12.45 -27.05
N GLU A 128 -3.61 -11.76 -28.10
CA GLU A 128 -3.58 -12.28 -29.47
C GLU A 128 -2.28 -11.93 -30.22
N GLY A 129 -1.39 -11.13 -29.60
CA GLY A 129 -0.10 -10.72 -30.16
C GLY A 129 1.15 -11.32 -29.48
N SER A 130 1.01 -12.42 -28.73
CA SER A 130 2.14 -13.15 -28.11
C SER A 130 2.04 -14.65 -28.32
#